data_AF-F7S7E6-F1
#
_entry.id   AF-F7S7E6-F1
#
_cell.length_a   1.000
_cell.length_b   1.000
_cell.length_c   1.000
_cell.angle_alpha   90.00
_cell.angle_beta   90.00
_cell.angle_gamma   90.00
#
_symmetry.space_group_name_H-M   'P 1'
#
loop_
_entity.id
_entity.type
_entity.pdbx_description
1 polymer ?
#
loop_
_entity_poly.entity_id
_entity_poly.type
_entity_poly.pdbx_seq_one_letter_code
_entity_poly.pdbx_strand_id
1 'polypeptide(L)'
;MMILLPLVAFAFAWSMGAHYTGACMGMPYATGSIRLRPALALMAAMTFVGALLFSHRVLVHVGHGIVGGGLGAGAATAVIGVAFLLTT
;
A
#
# COMPACT_ATOMS: atom_id res chain seq x y z
N MET A 1 14.31 2.80 -16.74
CA MET A 1 13.11 1.99 -16.41
C MET A 1 13.30 1.11 -15.18
N MET A 2 14.37 0.30 -15.10
CA MET A 2 14.54 -0.73 -14.06
C MET A 2 14.51 -0.21 -12.61
N ILE A 3 14.94 1.03 -12.36
CA ILE A 3 14.95 1.64 -11.00
C ILE A 3 13.67 2.43 -10.71
N LEU A 4 13.00 2.94 -11.74
CA LEU A 4 11.86 3.85 -11.57
C LEU A 4 10.63 3.14 -11.04
N LEU A 5 10.33 1.95 -11.56
CA LEU A 5 9.19 1.16 -11.11
C LEU A 5 9.29 0.80 -9.60
N PRO A 6 10.41 0.24 -9.09
CA PRO A 6 10.58 0.02 -7.66
C PRO A 6 10.44 1.29 -6.82
N LEU A 7 10.98 2.42 -7.28
CA LEU A 7 10.92 3.68 -6.54
C LEU A 7 9.48 4.22 -6.43
N VAL A 8 8.71 4.15 -7.52
CA VAL A 8 7.30 4.55 -7.52
C VAL A 8 6.45 3.58 -6.69
N ALA A 9 6.73 2.28 -6.77
CA ALA A 9 6.08 1.28 -5.92
C ALA A 9 6.38 1.49 -4.43
N PHE A 10 7.61 1.88 -4.09
CA PHE A 10 8.00 2.24 -2.74
C PHE A 10 7.24 3.48 -2.24
N ALA A 11 7.17 4.53 -3.05
CA ALA A 11 6.39 5.73 -2.72
C ALA A 11 4.90 5.40 -2.51
N PHE A 12 4.32 4.56 -3.36
CA PHE A 12 2.95 4.10 -3.20
C PHE A 12 2.73 3.29 -1.92
N ALA A 13 3.63 2.34 -1.62
CA ALA A 13 3.57 1.57 -0.38
C ALA A 13 3.66 2.46 0.87
N TRP A 14 4.49 3.51 0.83
CA TRP A 14 4.57 4.51 1.90
C TRP A 14 3.24 5.25 2.09
N SER A 15 2.63 5.73 1.00
CA SER A 15 1.32 6.40 1.02
C SER A 15 0.24 5.52 1.66
N MET A 16 0.21 4.22 1.31
CA MET A 16 -0.72 3.26 1.93
C MET A 16 -0.53 3.15 3.44
N GLY A 17 0.72 3.16 3.93
CA GLY A 17 1.00 3.19 5.36
C GLY A 17 0.40 4.41 6.07
N ALA A 18 0.53 5.60 5.48
CA ALA A 18 -0.06 6.83 6.02
C ALA A 18 -1.59 6.80 5.98
N HIS A 19 -2.17 6.47 4.82
CA HIS A 19 -3.62 6.46 4.61
C HIS A 19 -4.33 5.43 5.50
N TYR A 20 -3.88 4.18 5.50
CA TYR A 20 -4.54 3.13 6.27
C TYR A 20 -4.28 3.23 7.78
N THR A 21 -3.17 3.82 8.22
CA THR A 21 -3.00 4.16 9.64
C THR A 21 -4.09 5.14 10.09
N GLY A 22 -4.35 6.19 9.31
CA GLY A 22 -5.45 7.11 9.58
C GLY A 22 -6.81 6.40 9.61
N ALA A 23 -7.08 5.56 8.61
CA ALA A 23 -8.34 4.83 8.50
C ALA A 23 -8.58 3.84 9.66
N CYS A 24 -7.56 3.09 10.08
CA CYS A 24 -7.70 2.06 11.11
C CYS A 24 -7.56 2.60 12.54
N MET A 25 -6.69 3.59 12.75
CA MET A 25 -6.32 4.06 14.09
C MET A 25 -6.80 5.48 14.40
N GLY A 26 -7.38 6.20 13.43
CA GLY A 26 -7.83 7.58 13.61
C GLY A 26 -8.84 7.73 14.74
N MET A 27 -9.89 6.91 14.76
CA MET A 27 -10.91 6.95 15.82
C MET A 27 -10.35 6.53 17.19
N PRO A 28 -9.67 5.37 17.34
CA PRO A 28 -9.03 4.99 18.62
C PRO A 28 -8.05 6.03 19.17
N TYR A 29 -7.30 6.70 18.29
CA TYR A 29 -6.39 7.77 18.68
C TYR A 29 -7.15 9.03 19.10
N ALA A 30 -8.17 9.44 18.33
CA ALA A 30 -8.98 10.63 18.61
C ALA A 30 -9.78 10.52 19.92
N THR A 31 -10.23 9.32 20.29
CA THR A 31 -10.95 9.07 21.56
C THR A 31 -10.01 8.86 22.75
N GLY A 32 -8.68 8.90 22.55
CA GLY A 32 -7.70 8.65 23.60
C GLY A 32 -7.61 7.18 24.04
N SER A 33 -8.22 6.26 23.29
CA SER A 33 -8.21 4.81 23.59
C SER A 33 -6.84 4.18 23.30
N ILE A 34 -6.02 4.79 22.45
CA ILE A 34 -4.63 4.39 22.18
C ILE A 34 -3.74 5.62 21.98
N ARG A 35 -2.48 5.55 22.42
CA ARG A 35 -1.48 6.57 22.13
C ARG A 35 -0.94 6.40 20.70
N LEU A 36 -0.40 7.47 20.13
CA LEU A 36 0.15 7.47 18.77
C LEU A 36 1.20 6.37 18.53
N ARG A 37 2.22 6.27 19.39
CA ARG A 37 3.35 5.34 19.17
C ARG A 37 2.90 3.87 19.18
N PRO A 38 2.08 3.39 20.14
CA PRO A 38 1.49 2.05 20.08
C PRO A 38 0.63 1.81 18.83
N ALA A 39 -0.17 2.79 18.39
CA ALA A 39 -0.98 2.65 17.18
C ALA A 39 -0.10 2.46 15.94
N LEU A 40 0.97 3.26 15.80
CA LEU A 40 1.94 3.12 14.70
C LEU A 40 2.66 1.77 14.75
N ALA A 41 3.11 1.34 15.94
CA ALA A 41 3.79 0.05 16.11
C ALA A 41 2.86 -1.13 15.75
N LEU A 42 1.60 -1.07 16.19
CA LEU A 42 0.59 -2.08 15.89
C LEU A 42 0.32 -2.15 14.39
N MET A 43 0.08 -0.99 13.76
CA MET A 43 -0.14 -0.92 12.31
C MET A 43 1.04 -1.47 11.53
N ALA A 44 2.26 -1.02 11.82
CA ALA A 44 3.47 -1.50 11.13
C ALA A 44 3.66 -3.02 11.26
N ALA A 45 3.53 -3.57 12.48
CA ALA A 45 3.70 -5.01 12.70
C ALA A 45 2.62 -5.83 11.99
N MET A 46 1.34 -5.46 12.15
CA MET A 46 0.24 -6.24 11.60
C MET A 46 0.11 -6.12 10.08
N THR A 47 0.41 -4.95 9.51
CA THR A 47 0.46 -4.79 8.05
C THR A 47 1.60 -5.60 7.43
N PHE A 48 2.78 -5.66 8.07
CA PHE A 48 3.87 -6.52 7.62
C PHE A 48 3.47 -8.00 7.66
N VAL A 49 2.87 -8.47 8.75
CA VAL A 49 2.38 -9.85 8.88
C VAL A 49 1.30 -10.15 7.83
N GLY A 50 0.34 -9.25 7.63
CA GLY A 50 -0.69 -9.38 6.59
C GLY A 50 -0.10 -9.45 5.18
N ALA A 51 0.91 -8.62 4.89
CA ALA A 51 1.64 -8.65 3.63
C ALA A 51 2.37 -9.98 3.41
N LEU A 52 2.98 -10.56 4.44
CA LEU A 52 3.67 -11.84 4.32
C LEU A 52 2.71 -13.03 4.14
N LEU A 53 1.62 -13.07 4.91
CA LEU A 53 0.79 -14.26 5.02
C LEU A 53 -0.43 -14.28 4.08
N PHE A 54 -0.94 -13.11 3.68
CA PHE A 54 -2.23 -13.01 2.99
C PHE A 54 -2.19 -12.28 1.64
N SER A 55 -1.09 -11.59 1.29
CA SER A 55 -1.04 -10.77 0.07
C SER A 55 -1.12 -11.57 -1.23
N HIS A 56 -0.67 -12.83 -1.24
CA HIS A 56 -0.61 -13.65 -2.45
C HIS A 56 -1.97 -13.75 -3.17
N ARG A 57 -3.07 -13.94 -2.41
CA ARG A 57 -4.41 -14.02 -3.01
C ARG A 57 -4.81 -12.71 -3.67
N VAL A 58 -4.44 -11.58 -3.09
CA VAL A 58 -4.74 -10.25 -3.62
C VAL A 58 -3.87 -9.95 -4.85
N LEU A 59 -2.58 -10.25 -4.78
CA LEU A 59 -1.63 -10.09 -5.89
C LEU A 59 -2.08 -10.81 -7.16
N VAL A 60 -2.65 -12.01 -7.01
CA VAL A 60 -3.15 -12.82 -8.13
C VAL A 60 -4.51 -12.32 -8.65
N HIS A 61 -5.26 -11.47 -7.95
CA HIS A 61 -6.57 -10.99 -8.43
C HIS A 61 -6.58 -9.53 -8.89
N VAL A 62 -5.83 -8.64 -8.22
CA VAL A 62 -5.91 -7.19 -8.43
C VAL A 62 -5.41 -6.73 -9.81
N GLY A 63 -4.70 -7.58 -10.56
CA GLY A 63 -4.24 -7.30 -11.92
C GLY A 63 -4.63 -8.34 -12.97
N HIS A 64 -5.30 -9.44 -12.59
CA HIS A 64 -5.64 -10.49 -13.56
C HIS A 64 -6.88 -10.12 -14.37
N GLY A 65 -6.80 -10.32 -15.69
CA GLY A 65 -7.93 -10.11 -16.61
C GLY A 65 -8.23 -8.63 -16.94
N ILE A 66 -7.47 -7.67 -16.41
CA ILE A 66 -7.64 -6.24 -16.72
C ILE A 66 -6.99 -5.88 -18.07
N VAL A 67 -5.87 -6.51 -18.40
CA VAL A 67 -5.09 -6.27 -19.62
C VAL A 67 -4.83 -7.60 -20.30
N GLY A 68 -4.98 -7.65 -21.63
CA GLY A 68 -4.63 -8.82 -22.42
C GLY A 68 -3.11 -8.98 -22.50
N GLY A 69 -2.57 -10.12 -22.05
CA GLY A 69 -1.14 -10.38 -22.04
C GLY A 69 -0.41 -9.80 -20.82
N GLY A 70 0.73 -9.15 -21.02
CA GLY A 70 1.56 -8.58 -19.96
C GLY A 70 1.71 -7.06 -20.08
N LEU A 71 1.95 -6.39 -18.95
CA LEU A 71 2.16 -4.95 -18.91
C LEU A 71 3.67 -4.64 -18.88
N GLY A 72 4.16 -3.84 -19.84
CA GLY A 72 5.55 -3.39 -19.86
C GLY A 72 5.88 -2.48 -18.66
N ALA A 73 7.14 -2.46 -18.23
CA ALA A 73 7.58 -1.73 -17.03
C ALA A 73 7.23 -0.23 -17.04
N GLY A 74 7.24 0.41 -18.21
CA GLY A 74 6.84 1.82 -18.36
C GLY A 74 5.36 2.05 -18.05
N ALA A 75 4.47 1.23 -18.61
CA ALA A 75 3.04 1.29 -18.33
C ALA A 75 2.73 0.92 -16.87
N ALA A 76 3.41 -0.08 -16.30
CA ALA A 76 3.30 -0.41 -14.88
C ALA A 76 3.69 0.76 -13.97
N THR A 77 4.76 1.47 -14.34
CA THR A 77 5.19 2.68 -13.62
C THR A 77 4.12 3.77 -13.68
N ALA A 78 3.51 3.99 -14.84
CA ALA A 78 2.44 4.98 -14.98
C ALA A 78 1.21 4.63 -14.14
N VAL A 79 0.78 3.36 -14.15
CA VAL A 79 -0.36 2.90 -13.35
C VAL A 79 -0.13 3.14 -11.86
N ILE A 80 1.00 2.68 -11.32
CA ILE A 80 1.31 2.85 -9.89
C ILE A 80 1.55 4.33 -9.56
N GLY A 81 2.20 5.08 -10.46
CA GLY A 81 2.45 6.51 -10.28
C GLY A 81 1.15 7.32 -10.19
N VAL A 82 0.19 7.06 -11.07
CA VAL A 82 -1.14 7.70 -11.00
C VAL A 82 -1.88 7.27 -9.74
N ALA A 83 -1.84 5.99 -9.36
CA ALA A 83 -2.44 5.53 -8.12
C ALA A 83 -1.88 6.28 -6.91
N PHE A 84 -0.56 6.43 -6.82
CA PHE A 84 0.10 7.20 -5.76
C PHE A 84 -0.34 8.67 -5.72
N LEU A 85 -0.43 9.33 -6.88
CA LEU A 85 -0.85 10.74 -6.95
C LEU A 85 -2.31 10.95 -6.52
N LEU A 86 -3.16 9.92 -6.62
CA LEU A 86 -4.57 9.99 -6.25
C LEU A 86 -4.86 9.58 -4.79
N THR A 87 -3.95 8.86 -4.13
CA THR A 87 -4.16 8.35 -2.77
C THR A 87 -3.34 9.04 -1.69
N THR A 88 -2.33 9.83 -2.08
CA THR A 88 -1.57 10.75 -1.22
C THR A 88 -2.31 12.08 -1.11
#